data_AF-A0A8H7HF47-F1
#
_entry.id   AF-A0A8H7HF47-F1
#
_cell.length_a   1.000
_cell.length_b   1.000
_cell.length_c   1.000
_cell.angle_alpha   90.00
_cell.angle_beta   90.00
_cell.angle_gamma   90.00
#
_symmetry.space_group_name_H-M   'P 1'
#
loop_
_entity.id
_entity.type
_entity.pdbx_description
1 polymer ?
#
loop_
_entity_poly.entity_id
_entity_poly.type
_entity_poly.pdbx_seq_one_letter_code
_entity_poly.pdbx_strand_id
1 'polypeptide(L)'
;MTHEAHSNGSSEGGFIIPSKAILSPDDLETWKQSPTYQSMNVQSILKLLEQVEAIAQDTPPVNNDASRFGNPAFKAFYDKVQEVGEFEIYRTGYLMWLNKALPSLHSSIPHISQAAVPEISLYLQECWGNRARIDYGSGMEFNFLCWLFCLEKLGVLSTEDHSALVLRVFWKYLNVMRYLQKTYWLEPAGSHGVWGLDDYHFLPFLWGSGQLVGHPHLRPKSIHNAEVIEEFSQHYMYFACIQFINSVKTASLRWHSPMLDDISGVKTWDKVNSGMIKMYNAEVLGKLPVAQHFLFGSIIKRPDGIQASTEGTTNDPHWGHAHAGVGAVGQSHSGWGDCCGIPVPSAFAAAEAEKRGNRPGGAPLSGTGIRPVPFD
;
A
#
# COMPACT_ATOMS: atom_id res chain seq x y z
N MET A 1 -22.01 51.91 -26.21
CA MET A 1 -23.36 51.69 -25.67
C MET A 1 -23.79 50.30 -26.14
N THR A 2 -23.28 49.23 -25.52
CA THR A 2 -23.83 48.56 -24.33
C THR A 2 -25.21 47.94 -24.61
N HIS A 3 -25.22 46.62 -24.78
CA HIS A 3 -26.11 45.78 -23.97
C HIS A 3 -25.40 44.45 -23.73
N GLU A 4 -24.81 44.36 -22.54
CA GLU A 4 -24.48 43.10 -21.89
C GLU A 4 -25.77 42.31 -21.67
N ALA A 5 -25.73 41.02 -21.98
CA ALA A 5 -26.58 40.03 -21.35
C ALA A 5 -25.68 39.10 -20.56
N HIS A 6 -25.35 39.53 -19.34
CA HIS A 6 -24.88 38.63 -18.29
C HIS A 6 -26.02 37.67 -17.95
N SER A 7 -25.91 36.41 -18.37
CA SER A 7 -26.63 35.33 -17.71
C SER A 7 -25.78 34.80 -16.56
N ASN A 8 -25.94 35.45 -15.41
CA ASN A 8 -25.66 34.83 -14.11
C ASN A 8 -26.51 33.57 -13.98
N GLY A 9 -25.85 32.43 -14.01
CA GLY A 9 -26.44 31.12 -13.71
C GLY A 9 -25.57 30.41 -12.68
N SER A 10 -25.52 30.95 -11.47
CA SER A 10 -25.12 30.19 -10.29
C SER A 10 -26.19 29.13 -10.03
N SER A 11 -25.96 27.90 -10.50
CA SER A 11 -26.80 26.76 -10.13
C SER A 11 -26.06 25.87 -9.16
N GLU A 12 -26.52 25.88 -7.92
CA GLU A 12 -26.39 24.77 -6.98
C GLU A 12 -26.77 23.46 -7.69
N GLY A 13 -25.88 22.45 -7.68
CA GLY A 13 -26.20 21.04 -7.96
C GLY A 13 -26.96 20.74 -9.26
N GLY A 14 -26.70 21.46 -10.36
CA GLY A 14 -27.42 21.29 -11.62
C GLY A 14 -27.10 19.96 -12.33
N PHE A 15 -27.89 18.92 -12.06
CA PHE A 15 -27.88 17.71 -12.89
C PHE A 15 -28.46 18.03 -14.27
N ILE A 16 -27.74 17.63 -15.33
CA ILE A 16 -28.16 17.80 -16.72
C ILE A 16 -28.54 16.44 -17.33
N ILE A 17 -29.45 16.44 -18.31
CA ILE A 17 -29.80 15.23 -19.06
C ILE A 17 -28.59 14.83 -19.92
N PRO A 18 -28.04 13.61 -19.78
CA PRO A 18 -26.90 13.17 -20.59
C PRO A 18 -27.23 13.17 -22.09
N SER A 19 -26.29 13.62 -22.92
CA SER A 19 -26.43 13.64 -24.38
C SER A 19 -25.17 13.09 -25.06
N LYS A 20 -25.29 12.67 -26.32
CA LYS A 20 -24.14 12.21 -27.11
C LYS A 20 -23.28 13.42 -27.48
N ALA A 21 -22.03 13.44 -27.03
CA ALA A 21 -21.09 14.55 -27.26
C ALA A 21 -19.83 14.17 -28.07
N ILE A 22 -19.54 12.87 -28.25
CA ILE A 22 -18.39 12.40 -29.03
C ILE A 22 -18.87 12.14 -30.46
N LEU A 23 -18.69 13.12 -31.37
CA LEU A 23 -19.25 13.08 -32.73
C LEU A 23 -18.17 13.09 -33.82
N SER A 24 -16.91 13.32 -33.46
CA SER A 24 -15.76 13.38 -34.37
C SER A 24 -14.50 12.69 -33.78
N PRO A 25 -13.47 12.41 -34.59
CA PRO A 25 -12.17 11.94 -34.08
C PRO A 25 -11.52 12.90 -33.07
N ASP A 26 -11.66 14.21 -33.26
CA ASP A 26 -11.12 15.21 -32.32
C ASP A 26 -11.86 15.20 -30.98
N ASP A 27 -13.19 14.99 -31.00
CA ASP A 27 -13.97 14.80 -29.77
C ASP A 27 -13.55 13.51 -29.04
N LEU A 28 -13.19 12.46 -29.78
CA LEU A 28 -12.70 11.21 -29.21
C LEU A 28 -11.36 11.41 -28.50
N GLU A 29 -10.42 12.15 -29.12
CA GLU A 29 -9.14 12.48 -28.48
C GLU A 29 -9.33 13.39 -27.25
N THR A 30 -10.24 14.35 -27.34
CA THR A 30 -10.60 15.20 -26.19
C THR A 30 -11.22 14.40 -25.05
N TRP A 31 -12.11 13.45 -25.36
CA TRP A 31 -12.70 12.57 -24.37
C TRP A 31 -11.65 11.64 -23.74
N LYS A 32 -10.75 11.05 -24.54
CA LYS A 32 -9.64 10.21 -24.03
C LYS A 32 -8.73 10.95 -23.06
N GLN A 33 -8.59 12.26 -23.22
CA GLN A 33 -7.84 13.13 -22.30
C GLN A 33 -8.70 13.64 -21.13
N SER A 34 -10.00 13.37 -21.13
CA SER A 34 -10.90 13.85 -20.08
C SER A 34 -10.72 13.03 -18.80
N PRO A 35 -11.01 13.61 -17.62
CA PRO A 35 -11.02 12.89 -16.34
C PRO A 35 -12.00 11.70 -16.27
N THR A 36 -12.93 11.61 -17.23
CA THR A 36 -13.94 10.54 -17.28
C THR A 36 -13.48 9.32 -18.08
N TYR A 37 -12.44 9.45 -18.91
CA TYR A 37 -11.92 8.33 -19.68
C TYR A 37 -11.07 7.42 -18.82
N GLN A 38 -11.21 6.12 -19.07
CA GLN A 38 -10.39 5.08 -18.47
C GLN A 38 -10.04 4.09 -19.55
N SER A 39 -8.75 3.78 -19.70
CA SER A 39 -8.33 2.75 -20.64
C SER A 39 -8.92 1.39 -20.26
N MET A 40 -9.07 0.53 -21.26
CA MET A 40 -9.50 -0.85 -21.04
C MET A 40 -8.53 -1.59 -20.10
N ASN A 41 -7.23 -1.28 -20.17
CA ASN A 41 -6.21 -1.87 -19.33
C ASN A 41 -6.38 -1.46 -17.85
N VAL A 42 -6.67 -0.19 -17.57
CA VAL A 42 -7.03 0.27 -16.21
C VAL A 42 -8.27 -0.46 -15.68
N GLN A 43 -9.31 -0.63 -16.51
CA GLN A 43 -10.52 -1.37 -16.12
C GLN A 43 -10.22 -2.84 -15.85
N SER A 44 -9.39 -3.49 -16.66
CA SER A 44 -8.97 -4.88 -16.43
C SER A 44 -8.17 -5.04 -15.14
N ILE A 45 -7.27 -4.11 -14.83
CA ILE A 45 -6.52 -4.12 -13.56
C ILE A 45 -7.48 -3.96 -12.37
N LEU A 46 -8.48 -3.09 -12.46
CA LEU A 46 -9.48 -2.95 -11.41
C LEU A 46 -10.28 -4.24 -11.18
N LYS A 47 -10.69 -4.92 -12.25
CA LYS A 47 -11.35 -6.22 -12.17
C LYS A 47 -10.46 -7.30 -11.55
N LEU A 48 -9.17 -7.30 -11.86
CA LEU A 48 -8.20 -8.17 -11.21
C LEU A 48 -8.18 -7.91 -9.69
N LEU A 49 -8.15 -6.64 -9.25
CA LEU A 49 -8.20 -6.31 -7.82
C LEU A 49 -9.54 -6.70 -7.16
N GLU A 50 -10.65 -6.61 -7.88
CA GLU A 50 -11.96 -7.11 -7.42
C GLU A 50 -11.97 -8.63 -7.26
N GLN A 51 -11.30 -9.38 -8.15
CA GLN A 51 -11.15 -10.83 -8.01
C GLN A 51 -10.32 -11.17 -6.76
N VAL A 52 -9.22 -10.46 -6.51
CA VAL A 52 -8.42 -10.67 -5.29
C VAL A 52 -9.22 -10.36 -4.03
N GLU A 53 -10.01 -9.28 -4.04
CA GLU A 53 -10.93 -8.97 -2.93
C GLU A 53 -11.96 -10.08 -2.72
N ALA A 54 -12.56 -10.60 -3.78
CA ALA A 54 -13.52 -11.71 -3.70
C ALA A 54 -12.89 -12.97 -3.08
N ILE A 55 -11.65 -13.31 -3.45
CA ILE A 55 -10.92 -14.43 -2.83
C ILE A 55 -10.75 -14.22 -1.32
N ALA A 56 -10.48 -12.99 -0.89
CA ALA A 56 -10.36 -12.64 0.53
C ALA A 56 -11.72 -12.76 1.27
N GLN A 57 -12.81 -12.34 0.63
CA GLN A 57 -14.17 -12.50 1.16
C GLN A 57 -14.56 -13.98 1.26
N ASP A 58 -14.18 -14.80 0.28
CA ASP A 58 -14.39 -16.26 0.24
C ASP A 58 -13.39 -17.05 1.08
N THR A 59 -12.53 -16.36 1.85
CA THR A 59 -11.55 -16.98 2.75
C THR A 59 -11.67 -16.35 4.15
N PRO A 60 -12.78 -16.62 4.87
CA PRO A 60 -13.01 -16.01 6.18
C PRO A 60 -11.93 -16.39 7.19
N PRO A 61 -11.66 -15.53 8.20
CA PRO A 61 -10.70 -15.82 9.25
C PRO A 61 -11.13 -17.05 10.06
N VAL A 62 -10.16 -17.87 10.47
CA VAL A 62 -10.42 -18.96 11.42
C VAL A 62 -10.51 -18.41 12.84
N ASN A 63 -11.21 -19.11 13.74
CA ASN A 63 -11.21 -18.72 15.15
C ASN A 63 -9.77 -18.73 15.67
N ASN A 64 -9.34 -17.58 16.19
CA ASN A 64 -7.99 -17.34 16.67
C ASN A 64 -7.99 -16.63 18.04
N ASP A 65 -9.02 -16.87 18.87
CA ASP A 65 -9.25 -16.12 20.13
C ASP A 65 -8.12 -16.26 21.17
N ALA A 66 -7.27 -17.29 21.04
CA ALA A 66 -6.12 -17.53 21.91
C ALA A 66 -4.82 -16.83 21.44
N SER A 67 -4.81 -16.23 20.24
CA SER A 67 -3.63 -15.58 19.66
C SER A 67 -3.88 -14.11 19.40
N ARG A 68 -2.84 -13.29 19.56
CA ARG A 68 -2.83 -11.86 19.21
C ARG A 68 -2.04 -11.57 17.91
N PHE A 69 -1.59 -12.62 17.26
CA PHE A 69 -0.76 -12.60 16.05
C PHE A 69 -1.60 -12.94 14.82
N GLY A 70 -0.98 -12.86 13.63
CA GLY A 70 -1.66 -13.05 12.35
C GLY A 70 -2.55 -14.30 12.27
N ASN A 71 -3.71 -14.15 11.64
CA ASN A 71 -4.69 -15.22 11.44
C ASN A 71 -4.19 -16.22 10.38
N PRO A 72 -4.11 -17.53 10.68
CA PRO A 72 -3.60 -18.53 9.73
C PRO A 72 -4.38 -18.63 8.41
N ALA A 73 -5.66 -18.20 8.37
CA ALA A 73 -6.45 -18.16 7.15
C ALA A 73 -5.82 -17.30 6.04
N PHE A 74 -4.95 -16.35 6.40
CA PHE A 74 -4.16 -15.58 5.42
C PHE A 74 -3.36 -16.48 4.48
N LYS A 75 -2.83 -17.61 4.98
CA LYS A 75 -2.07 -18.56 4.15
C LYS A 75 -2.93 -19.16 3.05
N ALA A 76 -4.18 -19.52 3.39
CA ALA A 76 -5.15 -20.02 2.43
C ALA A 76 -5.55 -18.95 1.41
N PHE A 77 -5.72 -17.69 1.85
CA PHE A 77 -5.95 -16.57 0.92
C PHE A 77 -4.76 -16.41 -0.04
N TYR A 78 -3.54 -16.39 0.50
CA TYR A 78 -2.32 -16.22 -0.27
C TYR A 78 -2.15 -17.34 -1.29
N ASP A 79 -2.40 -18.60 -0.89
CA ASP A 79 -2.37 -19.76 -1.79
C ASP A 79 -3.42 -19.64 -2.88
N LYS A 80 -4.67 -19.27 -2.54
CA LYS A 80 -5.75 -19.09 -3.52
C LYS A 80 -5.45 -18.01 -4.55
N VAL A 81 -4.88 -16.87 -4.14
CA VAL A 81 -4.45 -15.81 -5.08
C VAL A 81 -3.39 -16.35 -6.05
N GLN A 82 -2.56 -17.30 -5.60
CA GLN A 82 -1.59 -18.01 -6.43
C GLN A 82 -2.15 -19.20 -7.21
N GLU A 83 -3.42 -19.57 -7.01
CA GLU A 83 -4.11 -20.70 -7.64
C GLU A 83 -5.20 -20.28 -8.66
N VAL A 84 -5.50 -18.98 -8.80
CA VAL A 84 -6.45 -18.50 -9.83
C VAL A 84 -5.86 -18.65 -11.24
N GLY A 85 -6.02 -19.82 -11.87
CA GLY A 85 -5.73 -20.02 -13.28
C GLY A 85 -6.12 -21.39 -13.82
N GLU A 86 -6.73 -21.41 -15.00
CA GLU A 86 -7.16 -22.64 -15.67
C GLU A 86 -5.96 -23.51 -16.11
N PHE A 87 -6.18 -24.81 -15.99
CA PHE A 87 -5.29 -25.89 -16.41
C PHE A 87 -5.10 -25.89 -17.94
N GLU A 88 -3.87 -25.71 -18.41
CA GLU A 88 -3.39 -26.41 -19.61
C GLU A 88 -2.02 -27.03 -19.37
N ILE A 89 -1.99 -28.37 -19.46
CA ILE A 89 -0.85 -29.23 -19.25
C ILE A 89 0.00 -29.21 -20.52
N TYR A 90 1.11 -28.47 -20.55
CA TYR A 90 2.19 -28.75 -21.49
C TYR A 90 3.24 -29.65 -20.84
N ARG A 91 3.28 -30.88 -21.36
CA ARG A 91 4.22 -31.95 -21.05
C ARG A 91 5.62 -31.63 -21.60
N THR A 92 6.56 -31.24 -20.73
CA THR A 92 7.98 -31.61 -20.90
C THR A 92 8.77 -31.41 -19.60
N GLY A 93 8.73 -32.43 -18.74
CA GLY A 93 9.84 -33.07 -18.00
C GLY A 93 10.97 -32.30 -17.31
N TYR A 94 11.09 -30.97 -17.35
CA TYR A 94 12.16 -30.24 -16.67
C TYR A 94 11.71 -28.79 -16.38
N LEU A 95 12.05 -28.29 -15.18
CA LEU A 95 11.74 -26.97 -14.59
C LEU A 95 10.53 -27.00 -13.62
N MET A 96 10.77 -27.06 -12.32
CA MET A 96 11.11 -25.95 -11.40
C MET A 96 9.83 -25.34 -10.83
N TRP A 97 9.77 -25.26 -9.51
CA TRP A 97 8.71 -24.73 -8.63
C TRP A 97 8.36 -23.25 -8.94
N LEU A 98 7.89 -22.95 -10.15
CA LEU A 98 7.35 -21.64 -10.50
C LEU A 98 5.83 -21.75 -10.55
N ASN A 99 5.24 -21.10 -9.55
CA ASN A 99 3.84 -20.90 -9.22
C ASN A 99 2.90 -20.89 -10.43
N LYS A 100 1.89 -21.79 -10.38
CA LYS A 100 1.02 -22.14 -11.51
C LYS A 100 -0.24 -21.29 -11.68
N ALA A 101 -0.38 -20.08 -11.11
CA ALA A 101 -1.64 -19.34 -11.33
C ALA A 101 -1.65 -17.80 -11.37
N LEU A 102 -0.53 -17.13 -11.54
CA LEU A 102 -0.57 -15.73 -11.98
C LEU A 102 -0.88 -15.49 -13.48
N PRO A 103 -0.77 -16.48 -14.40
CA PRO A 103 -1.09 -16.27 -15.82
C PRO A 103 -2.55 -15.90 -16.14
N SER A 104 -3.54 -16.31 -15.34
CA SER A 104 -4.95 -16.05 -15.67
C SER A 104 -5.45 -14.67 -15.21
N LEU A 105 -4.90 -14.13 -14.13
CA LEU A 105 -5.16 -12.75 -13.75
C LEU A 105 -4.61 -11.78 -14.81
N HIS A 106 -3.41 -12.08 -15.33
CA HIS A 106 -2.81 -11.30 -16.42
C HIS A 106 -3.52 -11.51 -17.77
N SER A 107 -4.15 -12.66 -18.03
CA SER A 107 -4.89 -12.89 -19.28
C SER A 107 -6.12 -11.99 -19.40
N SER A 108 -6.64 -11.48 -18.28
CA SER A 108 -7.72 -10.48 -18.26
C SER A 108 -7.29 -9.08 -18.70
N ILE A 109 -5.97 -8.80 -18.73
CA ILE A 109 -5.41 -7.52 -19.14
C ILE A 109 -4.97 -7.62 -20.61
N PRO A 110 -5.59 -6.83 -21.51
CA PRO A 110 -5.22 -6.83 -22.92
C PRO A 110 -3.74 -6.49 -23.15
N HIS A 111 -3.18 -7.01 -24.25
CA HIS A 111 -1.85 -6.67 -24.75
C HIS A 111 -0.65 -7.06 -23.86
N ILE A 112 -0.86 -7.84 -22.79
CA ILE A 112 0.26 -8.45 -22.07
C ILE A 112 0.89 -9.56 -22.91
N SER A 113 2.20 -9.46 -23.14
CA SER A 113 2.98 -10.54 -23.76
C SER A 113 3.02 -11.76 -22.84
N GLN A 114 2.62 -12.93 -23.36
CA GLN A 114 2.66 -14.19 -22.60
C GLN A 114 4.08 -14.56 -22.13
N ALA A 115 5.11 -14.13 -22.86
CA ALA A 115 6.50 -14.34 -22.47
C ALA A 115 6.91 -13.50 -21.24
N ALA A 116 6.25 -12.37 -21.00
CA ALA A 116 6.52 -11.51 -19.85
C ALA A 116 5.76 -11.94 -18.59
N VAL A 117 4.68 -12.71 -18.74
CA VAL A 117 3.80 -13.15 -17.65
C VAL A 117 4.58 -13.77 -16.49
N PRO A 118 5.51 -14.72 -16.67
CA PRO A 118 6.23 -15.33 -15.55
C PRO A 118 6.99 -14.30 -14.69
N GLU A 119 7.56 -13.28 -15.31
CA GLU A 119 8.33 -12.24 -14.61
C GLU A 119 7.41 -11.26 -13.88
N ILE A 120 6.41 -10.69 -14.56
CA ILE A 120 5.51 -9.70 -13.95
C ILE A 120 4.64 -10.32 -12.83
N SER A 121 4.34 -11.60 -12.96
CA SER A 121 3.62 -12.38 -11.97
C SER A 121 4.27 -12.37 -10.60
N LEU A 122 5.60 -12.44 -10.54
CA LEU A 122 6.30 -12.48 -9.26
C LEU A 122 6.13 -11.18 -8.47
N TYR A 123 6.15 -10.02 -9.13
CA TYR A 123 5.86 -8.74 -8.46
C TYR A 123 4.44 -8.70 -7.91
N LEU A 124 3.44 -9.11 -8.71
CA LEU A 124 2.05 -9.13 -8.27
C LEU A 124 1.83 -10.08 -7.09
N GLN A 125 2.52 -11.22 -7.07
CA GLN A 125 2.46 -12.18 -5.97
C GLN A 125 2.94 -11.57 -4.65
N GLU A 126 4.03 -10.82 -4.69
CA GLU A 126 4.64 -10.22 -3.50
C GLU A 126 3.94 -8.93 -3.04
N CYS A 127 2.80 -8.57 -3.65
CA CYS A 127 2.03 -7.38 -3.28
C CYS A 127 1.15 -7.55 -2.03
N TRP A 128 0.86 -8.77 -1.59
CA TRP A 128 -0.22 -9.04 -0.62
C TRP A 128 0.25 -9.29 0.81
N GLY A 129 1.56 -9.37 1.04
CA GLY A 129 2.17 -9.69 2.34
C GLY A 129 3.12 -10.88 2.26
N ASN A 130 3.67 -11.31 3.40
CA ASN A 130 4.46 -12.53 3.47
C ASN A 130 3.63 -13.70 4.01
N ARG A 131 3.49 -14.76 3.20
CA ARG A 131 2.72 -15.96 3.56
C ARG A 131 3.14 -16.59 4.89
N ALA A 132 4.44 -16.72 5.13
CA ALA A 132 4.95 -17.47 6.27
C ALA A 132 4.82 -16.67 7.57
N ARG A 133 5.18 -15.38 7.50
CA ARG A 133 5.19 -14.44 8.63
C ARG A 133 3.83 -13.82 8.92
N ILE A 134 2.90 -13.83 7.97
CA ILE A 134 1.57 -13.19 8.08
C ILE A 134 1.74 -11.69 8.39
N ASP A 135 2.66 -11.06 7.67
CA ASP A 135 2.97 -9.64 7.79
C ASP A 135 2.83 -8.91 6.46
N TYR A 136 2.73 -7.58 6.52
CA TYR A 136 2.68 -6.70 5.36
C TYR A 136 3.38 -5.37 5.69
N GLY A 137 4.02 -4.74 4.69
CA GLY A 137 4.61 -3.42 4.87
C GLY A 137 4.99 -2.77 3.55
N SER A 138 5.74 -1.67 3.64
CA SER A 138 6.09 -0.80 2.51
C SER A 138 6.92 -1.49 1.41
N GLY A 139 7.61 -2.60 1.72
CA GLY A 139 8.29 -3.42 0.72
C GLY A 139 7.32 -4.17 -0.21
N MET A 140 6.20 -4.67 0.33
CA MET A 140 5.14 -5.30 -0.47
C MET A 140 4.34 -4.25 -1.24
N GLU A 141 4.10 -3.09 -0.64
CA GLU A 141 3.55 -1.92 -1.34
C GLU A 141 4.42 -1.51 -2.54
N PHE A 142 5.75 -1.54 -2.38
CA PHE A 142 6.71 -1.26 -3.45
C PHE A 142 6.63 -2.29 -4.58
N ASN A 143 6.40 -3.58 -4.29
CA ASN A 143 6.19 -4.58 -5.34
C ASN A 143 4.96 -4.26 -6.22
N PHE A 144 3.91 -3.65 -5.65
CA PHE A 144 2.77 -3.19 -6.45
C PHE A 144 3.17 -2.06 -7.42
N LEU A 145 4.02 -1.12 -6.97
CA LEU A 145 4.58 -0.08 -7.83
C LEU A 145 5.49 -0.68 -8.93
N CYS A 146 6.32 -1.67 -8.59
CA CYS A 146 7.14 -2.40 -9.57
C CYS A 146 6.29 -3.13 -10.61
N TRP A 147 5.18 -3.74 -10.19
CA TRP A 147 4.25 -4.40 -11.10
C TRP A 147 3.63 -3.41 -12.10
N LEU A 148 3.12 -2.27 -11.63
CA LEU A 148 2.60 -1.20 -12.51
C LEU A 148 3.69 -0.67 -13.46
N PHE A 149 4.90 -0.46 -12.95
CA PHE A 149 6.05 -0.04 -13.76
C PHE A 149 6.39 -1.06 -14.86
N CYS A 150 6.35 -2.36 -14.55
CA CYS A 150 6.56 -3.41 -15.54
C CYS A 150 5.49 -3.38 -16.65
N LEU A 151 4.22 -3.17 -16.30
CA LEU A 151 3.13 -3.02 -17.28
C LEU A 151 3.35 -1.80 -18.19
N GLU A 152 3.80 -0.68 -17.66
CA GLU A 152 4.18 0.50 -18.45
C GLU A 152 5.37 0.21 -19.38
N LYS A 153 6.41 -0.48 -18.89
CA LYS A 153 7.56 -0.88 -19.73
C LYS A 153 7.22 -1.86 -20.84
N LEU A 154 6.16 -2.64 -20.68
CA LEU A 154 5.63 -3.53 -21.71
C LEU A 154 4.70 -2.80 -22.70
N GLY A 155 4.42 -1.50 -22.49
CA GLY A 155 3.50 -0.73 -23.32
C GLY A 155 2.02 -1.07 -23.08
N VAL A 156 1.71 -1.76 -21.98
CA VAL A 156 0.33 -2.07 -21.57
C VAL A 156 -0.32 -0.84 -20.95
N LEU A 157 0.46 -0.04 -20.23
CA LEU A 157 0.02 1.23 -19.66
C LEU A 157 0.79 2.37 -20.32
N SER A 158 0.17 3.54 -20.36
CA SER A 158 0.80 4.76 -20.86
C SER A 158 0.69 5.91 -19.86
N THR A 159 1.32 7.04 -20.17
CA THR A 159 1.31 8.25 -19.33
C THR A 159 -0.10 8.79 -19.08
N GLU A 160 -1.02 8.56 -20.02
CA GLU A 160 -2.42 8.95 -19.92
C GLU A 160 -3.14 8.18 -18.79
N ASP A 161 -2.65 6.99 -18.43
CA ASP A 161 -3.24 6.18 -17.36
C ASP A 161 -2.78 6.63 -15.95
N HIS A 162 -1.68 7.38 -15.83
CA HIS A 162 -0.99 7.64 -14.54
C HIS A 162 -1.91 8.15 -13.43
N SER A 163 -2.81 9.09 -13.74
CA SER A 163 -3.77 9.61 -12.75
C SER A 163 -4.76 8.54 -12.30
N ALA A 164 -5.25 7.70 -13.21
CA ALA A 164 -6.15 6.60 -12.87
C ALA A 164 -5.42 5.47 -12.11
N LEU A 165 -4.14 5.26 -12.40
CA LEU A 165 -3.32 4.29 -11.67
C LEU A 165 -3.21 4.65 -10.19
N VAL A 166 -3.06 5.93 -9.85
CA VAL A 166 -3.00 6.37 -8.44
C VAL A 166 -4.40 6.47 -7.83
N LEU A 167 -5.30 7.22 -8.47
CA LEU A 167 -6.59 7.60 -7.86
C LEU A 167 -7.62 6.47 -7.87
N ARG A 168 -7.43 5.43 -8.71
CA ARG A 168 -8.36 4.30 -8.81
C ARG A 168 -7.69 2.97 -8.51
N VAL A 169 -6.67 2.59 -9.27
CA VAL A 169 -6.04 1.28 -9.15
C VAL A 169 -5.35 1.14 -7.79
N PHE A 170 -4.48 2.07 -7.44
CA PHE A 170 -3.80 2.04 -6.15
C PHE A 170 -4.77 2.26 -4.99
N TRP A 171 -5.75 3.14 -5.14
CA TRP A 171 -6.80 3.30 -4.12
C TRP A 171 -7.59 2.00 -3.88
N LYS A 172 -7.93 1.26 -4.94
CA LYS A 172 -8.55 -0.06 -4.83
C LYS A 172 -7.62 -1.05 -4.13
N TYR A 173 -6.34 -1.11 -4.52
CA TYR A 173 -5.32 -1.93 -3.87
C TYR A 173 -5.23 -1.63 -2.37
N LEU A 174 -5.14 -0.36 -1.98
CA LEU A 174 -5.07 0.08 -0.58
C LEU A 174 -6.31 -0.39 0.21
N ASN A 175 -7.51 -0.31 -0.36
CA ASN A 175 -8.72 -0.79 0.30
C ASN A 175 -8.73 -2.32 0.46
N VAL A 176 -8.24 -3.07 -0.53
CA VAL A 176 -8.03 -4.53 -0.38
C VAL A 176 -7.02 -4.80 0.73
N MET A 177 -5.89 -4.08 0.79
CA MET A 177 -4.89 -4.23 1.86
C MET A 177 -5.48 -3.96 3.24
N ARG A 178 -6.25 -2.88 3.41
CA ARG A 178 -6.93 -2.57 4.68
C ARG A 178 -7.91 -3.67 5.07
N TYR A 179 -8.62 -4.25 4.11
CA TYR A 179 -9.48 -5.41 4.35
C TYR A 179 -8.67 -6.60 4.86
N LEU A 180 -7.55 -6.95 4.21
CA LEU A 180 -6.70 -8.07 4.61
C LEU A 180 -6.05 -7.84 5.99
N GLN A 181 -5.50 -6.66 6.22
CA GLN A 181 -4.89 -6.24 7.49
C GLN A 181 -5.86 -6.41 8.65
N LYS A 182 -7.10 -5.94 8.48
CA LYS A 182 -8.16 -6.07 9.48
C LYS A 182 -8.66 -7.51 9.63
N THR A 183 -8.86 -8.22 8.53
CA THR A 183 -9.49 -9.56 8.52
C THR A 183 -8.55 -10.61 9.08
N TYR A 184 -7.26 -10.53 8.72
CA TYR A 184 -6.26 -11.51 9.12
C TYR A 184 -5.29 -11.02 10.19
N TRP A 185 -5.49 -9.82 10.74
CA TRP A 185 -4.59 -9.22 11.74
C TRP A 185 -3.13 -9.26 11.30
N LEU A 186 -2.87 -8.83 10.06
CA LEU A 186 -1.52 -8.84 9.52
C LEU A 186 -0.59 -8.01 10.40
N GLU A 187 0.60 -8.52 10.64
CA GLU A 187 1.61 -7.83 11.43
C GLU A 187 2.33 -6.76 10.58
N PRO A 188 2.73 -5.63 11.16
CA PRO A 188 3.53 -4.63 10.47
C PRO A 188 4.94 -5.15 10.12
N ALA A 189 5.24 -5.36 8.84
CA ALA A 189 6.55 -5.81 8.38
C ALA A 189 7.56 -4.67 8.37
N GLY A 190 8.69 -4.82 9.08
CA GLY A 190 9.74 -3.80 9.13
C GLY A 190 9.30 -2.49 9.79
N SER A 191 8.23 -2.50 10.60
CA SER A 191 7.78 -1.28 11.27
C SER A 191 8.82 -0.79 12.26
N HIS A 192 8.99 0.53 12.29
CA HIS A 192 9.77 1.20 13.35
C HIS A 192 8.92 1.50 14.59
N GLY A 193 7.78 0.81 14.74
CA GLY A 193 6.73 1.17 15.69
C GLY A 193 6.35 2.64 15.54
N VAL A 194 6.32 3.37 16.65
CA VAL A 194 6.00 4.81 16.67
C VAL A 194 6.96 5.70 15.86
N TRP A 195 8.15 5.21 15.49
CA TRP A 195 9.12 5.95 14.69
C TRP A 195 8.96 5.76 13.18
N GLY A 196 7.98 4.96 12.75
CA GLY A 196 7.59 4.83 11.36
C GLY A 196 6.62 5.93 10.93
N LEU A 197 6.50 6.16 9.62
CA LEU A 197 5.47 7.05 9.07
C LEU A 197 4.06 6.50 9.35
N ASP A 198 3.89 5.22 9.06
CA ASP A 198 2.69 4.42 9.28
C ASP A 198 3.12 2.96 9.44
N ASP A 199 2.25 2.13 10.01
CA ASP A 199 2.55 0.72 10.28
C ASP A 199 2.73 -0.09 8.99
N TYR A 200 2.02 0.28 7.90
CA TYR A 200 1.93 -0.55 6.70
C TYR A 200 2.31 0.19 5.41
N HIS A 201 1.97 1.47 5.29
CA HIS A 201 1.94 2.17 4.00
C HIS A 201 2.81 3.43 3.97
N PHE A 202 3.40 3.74 2.81
CA PHE A 202 4.10 5.00 2.59
C PHE A 202 3.50 5.78 1.41
N LEU A 203 3.31 5.12 0.27
CA LEU A 203 2.86 5.72 -0.97
C LEU A 203 1.54 6.53 -0.85
N PRO A 204 0.51 6.16 -0.06
CA PRO A 204 -0.68 6.99 0.03
C PRO A 204 -0.45 8.34 0.71
N PHE A 205 0.55 8.47 1.59
CA PHE A 205 0.95 9.76 2.15
C PHE A 205 1.76 10.59 1.15
N LEU A 206 2.62 9.93 0.36
CA LEU A 206 3.35 10.58 -0.73
C LEU A 206 2.37 11.14 -1.77
N TRP A 207 1.53 10.31 -2.37
CA TRP A 207 0.58 10.74 -3.40
C TRP A 207 -0.53 11.62 -2.84
N GLY A 208 -1.03 11.32 -1.64
CA GLY A 208 -2.04 12.14 -0.98
C GLY A 208 -1.55 13.56 -0.65
N SER A 209 -0.28 13.72 -0.26
CA SER A 209 0.31 15.06 -0.10
C SER A 209 0.46 15.77 -1.45
N GLY A 210 0.71 15.01 -2.53
CA GLY A 210 0.70 15.49 -3.91
C GLY A 210 -0.65 16.06 -4.34
N GLN A 211 -1.76 15.42 -3.97
CA GLN A 211 -3.12 15.93 -4.22
C GLN A 211 -3.39 17.27 -3.54
N LEU A 212 -2.69 17.57 -2.46
CA LEU A 212 -2.91 18.75 -1.61
C LEU A 212 -1.91 19.89 -1.88
N VAL A 213 -0.97 19.70 -2.81
CA VAL A 213 -0.03 20.74 -3.27
C VAL A 213 -0.80 21.97 -3.74
N GLY A 214 -0.39 23.16 -3.27
CA GLY A 214 -1.06 24.42 -3.62
C GLY A 214 -2.47 24.62 -3.04
N HIS A 215 -2.99 23.72 -2.20
CA HIS A 215 -4.36 23.82 -1.70
C HIS A 215 -4.60 25.14 -0.93
N PRO A 216 -5.67 25.92 -1.20
CA PRO A 216 -5.84 27.27 -0.66
C PRO A 216 -6.09 27.30 0.85
N HIS A 217 -6.83 26.33 1.39
CA HIS A 217 -7.30 26.34 2.79
C HIS A 217 -6.69 25.23 3.67
N LEU A 218 -6.77 23.98 3.22
CA LEU A 218 -6.18 22.82 3.91
C LEU A 218 -4.66 22.96 4.01
N ARG A 219 -4.12 22.69 5.20
CA ARG A 219 -2.68 22.73 5.52
C ARG A 219 -2.27 21.41 6.16
N PRO A 220 -0.96 21.07 6.22
CA PRO A 220 -0.52 19.85 6.91
C PRO A 220 -1.05 19.72 8.34
N LYS A 221 -1.06 20.81 9.12
CA LYS A 221 -1.67 20.85 10.47
C LYS A 221 -3.15 20.49 10.54
N SER A 222 -3.87 20.52 9.42
CA SER A 222 -5.31 20.21 9.37
C SER A 222 -5.61 18.76 9.74
N ILE A 223 -4.62 17.86 9.74
CA ILE A 223 -4.80 16.47 10.13
C ILE A 223 -5.26 16.29 11.58
N HIS A 224 -5.09 17.31 12.42
CA HIS A 224 -5.51 17.33 13.83
C HIS A 224 -6.95 17.74 14.04
N ASN A 225 -7.63 18.28 13.02
CA ASN A 225 -9.00 18.71 13.12
C ASN A 225 -9.94 17.58 12.68
N ALA A 226 -10.70 17.03 13.63
CA ALA A 226 -11.62 15.93 13.39
C ALA A 226 -12.71 16.25 12.35
N GLU A 227 -13.27 17.46 12.35
CA GLU A 227 -14.30 17.89 11.39
C GLU A 227 -13.71 17.97 9.97
N VAL A 228 -12.47 18.45 9.85
CA VAL A 228 -11.76 18.46 8.56
C VAL A 228 -11.49 17.04 8.07
N ILE A 229 -11.08 16.14 8.96
CA ILE A 229 -10.86 14.75 8.59
C ILE A 229 -12.17 14.08 8.16
N GLU A 230 -13.26 14.30 8.89
CA GLU A 230 -14.58 13.75 8.57
C GLU A 230 -15.09 14.21 7.19
N GLU A 231 -14.97 15.51 6.89
CA GLU A 231 -15.46 16.09 5.63
C GLU A 231 -14.58 15.70 4.42
N PHE A 232 -13.26 15.73 4.59
CA PHE A 232 -12.33 15.69 3.46
C PHE A 232 -11.62 14.35 3.24
N SER A 233 -11.77 13.36 4.14
CA SER A 233 -11.17 12.03 3.96
C SER A 233 -11.67 11.29 2.71
N GLN A 234 -12.91 11.53 2.30
CA GLN A 234 -13.47 10.95 1.07
C GLN A 234 -12.88 11.55 -0.21
N HIS A 235 -12.20 12.70 -0.12
CA HIS A 235 -11.66 13.43 -1.27
C HIS A 235 -10.14 13.33 -1.39
N TYR A 236 -9.42 13.22 -0.26
CA TYR A 236 -7.96 13.24 -0.23
C TYR A 236 -7.38 11.99 0.43
N MET A 237 -6.53 11.27 -0.29
CA MET A 237 -5.92 10.01 0.13
C MET A 237 -5.13 10.16 1.44
N TYR A 238 -4.44 11.29 1.63
CA TYR A 238 -3.70 11.57 2.87
C TYR A 238 -4.65 11.61 4.09
N PHE A 239 -5.76 12.34 3.98
CA PHE A 239 -6.75 12.45 5.04
C PHE A 239 -7.51 11.14 5.27
N ALA A 240 -7.75 10.38 4.21
CA ALA A 240 -8.29 9.03 4.32
C ALA A 240 -7.37 8.10 5.12
N CYS A 241 -6.06 8.21 4.98
CA CYS A 241 -5.10 7.49 5.81
C CYS A 241 -5.13 7.95 7.26
N ILE A 242 -5.19 9.26 7.52
CA ILE A 242 -5.33 9.78 8.89
C ILE A 242 -6.63 9.28 9.53
N GLN A 243 -7.76 9.34 8.82
CA GLN A 243 -9.04 8.80 9.31
C GLN A 243 -8.93 7.32 9.64
N PHE A 244 -8.28 6.54 8.79
CA PHE A 244 -8.06 5.11 9.03
C PHE A 244 -7.23 4.87 10.30
N ILE A 245 -6.10 5.56 10.45
CA ILE A 245 -5.25 5.45 11.65
C ILE A 245 -6.06 5.78 12.91
N ASN A 246 -6.78 6.90 12.92
CA ASN A 246 -7.58 7.33 14.07
C ASN A 246 -8.75 6.37 14.38
N SER A 247 -9.20 5.58 13.40
CA SER A 247 -10.25 4.56 13.62
C SER A 247 -9.72 3.29 14.29
N VAL A 248 -8.41 3.04 14.22
CA VAL A 248 -7.74 1.86 14.77
C VAL A 248 -7.00 2.18 16.07
N LYS A 249 -6.41 3.37 16.16
CA LYS A 249 -5.59 3.82 17.30
C LYS A 249 -6.36 4.91 18.05
N THR A 250 -6.59 4.70 19.35
CA THR A 250 -7.53 5.52 20.16
C THR A 250 -6.88 6.73 20.85
N ALA A 251 -5.55 6.72 21.02
CA ALA A 251 -4.81 7.88 21.54
C ALA A 251 -4.71 9.00 20.50
N SER A 252 -4.21 10.18 20.86
CA SER A 252 -3.97 11.23 19.87
C SER A 252 -2.81 10.85 18.93
N LEU A 253 -2.80 11.42 17.72
CA LEU A 253 -1.75 11.21 16.70
C LEU A 253 -0.34 11.36 17.28
N ARG A 254 -0.11 12.37 18.12
CA ARG A 254 1.18 12.60 18.78
C ARG A 254 1.71 11.38 19.56
N TRP A 255 0.84 10.53 20.10
CA TRP A 255 1.24 9.37 20.90
C TRP A 255 1.49 8.12 20.09
N HIS A 256 0.74 7.91 19.00
CA HIS A 256 0.79 6.66 18.24
C HIS A 256 1.39 6.80 16.84
N SER A 257 1.55 8.03 16.36
CA SER A 257 2.08 8.41 15.05
C SER A 257 2.85 9.75 15.12
N PRO A 258 3.86 9.87 16.01
CA PRO A 258 4.59 11.14 16.23
C PRO A 258 5.28 11.66 14.95
N MET A 259 5.69 10.79 14.04
CA MET A 259 6.26 11.25 12.76
C MET A 259 5.25 12.00 11.89
N LEU A 260 3.99 11.54 11.83
CA LEU A 260 2.92 12.26 11.14
C LEU A 260 2.58 13.58 11.87
N ASP A 261 2.61 13.57 13.20
CA ASP A 261 2.46 14.76 14.04
C ASP A 261 3.55 15.81 13.72
N ASP A 262 4.81 15.41 13.69
CA ASP A 262 5.95 16.29 13.36
C ASP A 262 5.84 16.85 11.93
N ILE A 263 5.51 15.99 10.96
CA ILE A 263 5.32 16.40 9.55
C ILE A 263 4.18 17.41 9.42
N SER A 264 3.15 17.32 10.27
CA SER A 264 2.04 18.29 10.28
C SER A 264 2.47 19.73 10.62
N GLY A 265 3.63 19.88 11.29
CA GLY A 265 4.25 21.18 11.57
C GLY A 265 4.83 21.89 10.34
N VAL A 266 4.97 21.18 9.21
CA VAL A 266 5.41 21.78 7.94
C VAL A 266 4.33 22.73 7.39
N LYS A 267 4.77 23.90 6.90
CA LYS A 267 3.86 24.99 6.51
C LYS A 267 3.00 24.70 5.28
N THR A 268 3.50 23.97 4.30
CA THR A 268 2.85 23.77 2.99
C THR A 268 2.95 22.32 2.53
N TRP A 269 1.94 21.87 1.78
CA TRP A 269 1.91 20.53 1.20
C TRP A 269 3.00 20.30 0.16
N ASP A 270 3.43 21.35 -0.56
CA ASP A 270 4.59 21.31 -1.47
C ASP A 270 5.86 20.81 -0.76
N LYS A 271 6.10 21.32 0.46
CA LYS A 271 7.25 20.93 1.28
C LYS A 271 7.06 19.54 1.88
N VAL A 272 5.84 19.20 2.31
CA VAL A 272 5.53 17.84 2.77
C VAL A 272 5.79 16.85 1.65
N ASN A 273 5.23 17.05 0.46
CA ASN A 273 5.39 16.15 -0.67
C ASN A 273 6.87 16.00 -1.08
N SER A 274 7.59 17.11 -1.21
CA SER A 274 9.04 17.07 -1.48
C SER A 274 9.83 16.33 -0.39
N GLY A 275 9.44 16.47 0.87
CA GLY A 275 10.00 15.74 2.00
C GLY A 275 9.68 14.25 1.93
N MET A 276 8.44 13.89 1.60
CA MET A 276 7.99 12.50 1.43
C MET A 276 8.76 11.80 0.31
N ILE A 277 9.07 12.48 -0.81
CA ILE A 277 9.91 11.91 -1.87
C ILE A 277 11.29 11.55 -1.33
N LYS A 278 11.94 12.47 -0.60
CA LYS A 278 13.26 12.23 0.00
C LYS A 278 13.23 11.12 1.03
N MET A 279 12.19 11.11 1.86
CA MET A 279 12.02 10.11 2.90
C MET A 279 11.71 8.73 2.30
N TYR A 280 10.92 8.63 1.23
CA TYR A 280 10.70 7.35 0.53
C TYR A 280 12.01 6.78 -0.01
N ASN A 281 12.82 7.62 -0.64
CA ASN A 281 14.14 7.22 -1.13
C ASN A 281 15.06 6.74 -0.01
N ALA A 282 15.03 7.37 1.17
CA ALA A 282 15.90 7.01 2.29
C ALA A 282 15.40 5.78 3.06
N GLU A 283 14.12 5.76 3.42
CA GLU A 283 13.55 4.82 4.38
C GLU A 283 12.93 3.58 3.72
N VAL A 284 12.58 3.64 2.44
CA VAL A 284 12.04 2.50 1.69
C VAL A 284 13.09 2.00 0.69
N LEU A 285 13.53 2.85 -0.24
CA LEU A 285 14.45 2.39 -1.31
C LEU A 285 15.91 2.24 -0.84
N GLY A 286 16.34 3.08 0.10
CA GLY A 286 17.71 3.12 0.62
C GLY A 286 17.97 2.22 1.83
N LYS A 287 16.94 1.50 2.30
CA LYS A 287 16.99 0.74 3.54
C LYS A 287 17.09 -0.75 3.28
N LEU A 288 18.21 -1.37 3.67
CA LEU A 288 18.50 -2.77 3.36
C LEU A 288 17.38 -3.76 3.76
N PRO A 289 16.78 -3.69 4.98
CA PRO A 289 15.65 -4.55 5.33
C PRO A 289 14.43 -4.49 4.39
N VAL A 290 14.26 -3.38 3.66
CA VAL A 290 13.20 -3.22 2.67
C VAL A 290 13.72 -3.60 1.28
N ALA A 291 14.88 -3.07 0.90
CA ALA A 291 15.52 -3.27 -0.40
C ALA A 291 15.90 -4.75 -0.68
N GLN A 292 16.11 -5.55 0.37
CA GLN A 292 16.36 -7.00 0.24
C GLN A 292 15.19 -7.77 -0.37
N HIS A 293 13.97 -7.21 -0.34
CA HIS A 293 12.79 -7.79 -0.98
C HIS A 293 12.63 -7.36 -2.46
N PHE A 294 13.59 -6.60 -3.01
CA PHE A 294 13.52 -6.15 -4.40
C PHE A 294 13.79 -7.31 -5.35
N LEU A 295 12.87 -7.50 -6.28
CA LEU A 295 12.97 -8.48 -7.32
C LEU A 295 13.62 -7.85 -8.56
N PHE A 296 14.46 -8.63 -9.23
CA PHE A 296 15.12 -8.21 -10.46
C PHE A 296 14.94 -9.28 -11.54
N GLY A 297 14.67 -8.82 -12.76
CA GLY A 297 14.44 -9.66 -13.93
C GLY A 297 14.97 -9.00 -15.21
N SER A 298 14.32 -9.26 -16.33
CA SER A 298 14.65 -8.67 -17.63
C SER A 298 14.12 -7.25 -17.81
N ILE A 299 13.00 -6.91 -17.16
CA ILE A 299 12.33 -5.60 -17.22
C ILE A 299 12.97 -4.65 -16.20
N ILE A 300 12.96 -5.03 -14.92
CA ILE A 300 13.70 -4.33 -13.86
C ILE A 300 15.04 -5.04 -13.70
N LYS A 301 16.06 -4.52 -14.40
CA LYS A 301 17.36 -5.18 -14.48
C LYS A 301 18.12 -5.09 -13.16
N ARG A 302 18.69 -6.22 -12.77
CA ARG A 302 19.66 -6.26 -11.68
C ARG A 302 20.91 -5.44 -12.06
N PRO A 303 21.41 -4.57 -11.17
CA PRO A 303 22.67 -3.87 -11.39
C PRO A 303 23.86 -4.81 -11.56
N ASP A 304 24.81 -4.42 -12.42
CA ASP A 304 26.08 -5.13 -12.57
C ASP A 304 26.85 -5.17 -11.24
N GLY A 305 27.46 -6.31 -10.93
CA GLY A 305 28.22 -6.53 -9.69
C GLY A 305 27.40 -7.10 -8.52
N ILE A 306 26.06 -7.17 -8.61
CA ILE A 306 25.24 -7.90 -7.63
C ILE A 306 25.04 -9.33 -8.11
N GLN A 307 25.57 -10.31 -7.36
CA GLN A 307 25.39 -11.72 -7.68
C GLN A 307 24.00 -12.22 -7.25
N ALA A 308 23.47 -13.20 -7.99
CA ALA A 308 22.25 -13.88 -7.57
C ALA A 308 22.62 -14.74 -6.36
N SER A 309 21.75 -14.76 -5.35
CA SER A 309 21.87 -15.75 -4.29
C SER A 309 21.88 -17.15 -4.91
N THR A 310 22.97 -17.90 -4.68
CA THR A 310 23.14 -19.28 -5.14
C THR A 310 22.44 -20.30 -4.24
N GLU A 311 21.85 -19.86 -3.13
CA GLU A 311 21.07 -20.70 -2.23
C GLU A 311 19.68 -20.97 -2.81
N GLY A 312 19.59 -22.07 -3.56
CA GLY A 312 18.32 -22.61 -4.02
C GLY A 312 17.49 -23.20 -2.87
N THR A 313 16.19 -22.99 -2.94
CA THR A 313 15.16 -23.99 -2.53
C THR A 313 15.26 -24.55 -1.11
N THR A 314 15.51 -23.72 -0.11
CA THR A 314 14.93 -23.99 1.22
C THR A 314 13.69 -23.11 1.35
N ASN A 315 12.57 -23.69 1.75
CA ASN A 315 11.39 -22.95 2.24
C ASN A 315 11.82 -22.24 3.52
N ASP A 316 12.66 -21.21 3.42
CA ASP A 316 12.99 -20.36 4.52
C ASP A 316 11.87 -19.32 4.64
N PRO A 317 11.10 -19.32 5.75
CA PRO A 317 10.19 -18.22 6.10
C PRO A 317 10.85 -16.83 6.05
N HIS A 318 12.19 -16.81 6.07
CA HIS A 318 13.06 -15.65 6.01
C HIS A 318 13.77 -15.43 4.67
N TRP A 319 13.25 -15.96 3.55
CA TRP A 319 13.81 -15.66 2.22
C TRP A 319 13.98 -14.14 2.03
N GLY A 320 15.23 -13.71 1.88
CA GLY A 320 15.63 -12.30 1.79
C GLY A 320 16.22 -11.67 3.05
N HIS A 321 16.19 -12.32 4.23
CA HIS A 321 16.88 -11.79 5.42
C HIS A 321 18.33 -12.30 5.47
N ALA A 322 19.30 -11.41 5.29
CA ALA A 322 20.66 -11.72 5.69
C ALA A 322 20.71 -11.80 7.22
N HIS A 323 20.83 -13.00 7.79
CA HIS A 323 21.40 -13.13 9.12
C HIS A 323 22.83 -12.60 9.01
N ALA A 324 23.10 -11.46 9.65
CA ALA A 324 24.47 -11.06 9.91
C ALA A 324 25.12 -12.22 10.66
N GLY A 325 25.91 -13.01 9.93
CA GLY A 325 26.59 -14.16 10.47
C GLY A 325 27.38 -13.74 11.70
N VAL A 326 27.31 -14.57 12.73
CA VAL A 326 28.15 -14.51 13.92
C VAL A 326 29.62 -14.55 13.46
N GLY A 327 30.22 -13.39 13.17
CA GLY A 327 31.55 -13.32 12.60
C GLY A 327 31.95 -12.07 11.79
N ALA A 328 31.03 -11.16 11.47
CA ALA A 328 31.41 -9.90 10.80
C ALA A 328 31.75 -8.81 11.83
N VAL A 329 33.01 -8.79 12.28
CA VAL A 329 33.58 -7.71 13.10
C VAL A 329 33.65 -6.44 12.24
N GLY A 330 32.70 -5.51 12.38
CA GLY A 330 32.80 -4.25 11.65
C GLY A 330 31.65 -3.23 11.67
N GLN A 331 30.49 -3.50 12.26
CA GLN A 331 29.39 -2.50 12.31
C GLN A 331 28.71 -2.38 13.69
N SER A 332 29.50 -2.44 14.77
CA SER A 332 29.01 -2.30 16.15
C SER A 332 28.68 -0.86 16.59
N HIS A 333 28.54 0.10 15.66
CA HIS A 333 28.27 1.50 16.02
C HIS A 333 27.23 2.15 15.10
N SER A 334 25.98 1.69 15.20
CA SER A 334 24.83 2.56 15.07
C SER A 334 23.90 2.27 16.24
N GLY A 335 23.91 3.18 17.23
CA GLY A 335 23.08 3.06 18.41
C GLY A 335 21.61 3.06 18.01
N TRP A 336 20.86 2.10 18.59
CA TRP A 336 19.39 2.02 18.51
C TRP A 336 18.84 1.81 17.08
N GLY A 337 19.14 0.67 16.48
CA GLY A 337 18.58 0.29 15.17
C GLY A 337 18.41 -1.22 14.95
N ASP A 338 18.55 -2.04 15.99
CA ASP A 338 18.44 -3.49 15.89
C ASP A 338 16.98 -3.92 16.08
N CYS A 339 16.16 -3.74 15.03
CA CYS A 339 14.81 -4.30 15.01
C CYS A 339 14.91 -5.77 14.56
N CYS A 340 15.55 -6.58 15.42
CA CYS A 340 15.56 -8.03 15.36
C CYS A 340 14.12 -8.54 15.21
N GLY A 341 13.90 -9.54 14.33
CA GLY A 341 12.58 -10.05 13.92
C GLY A 341 11.72 -10.64 15.04
N ILE A 342 11.29 -9.77 15.96
CA ILE A 342 10.33 -10.02 17.02
C ILE A 342 8.96 -9.63 16.46
N PRO A 343 8.02 -10.58 16.37
CA PRO A 343 6.65 -10.33 15.95
C PRO A 343 6.00 -9.19 16.75
N VAL A 344 5.53 -8.15 16.07
CA VAL A 344 4.80 -7.03 16.69
C VAL A 344 3.31 -7.26 16.46
N PRO A 345 2.50 -7.36 17.53
CA PRO A 345 1.07 -7.57 17.39
C PRO A 345 0.43 -6.51 16.49
N SER A 346 -0.47 -6.95 15.61
CA SER A 346 -1.22 -6.07 14.72
C SER A 346 -2.01 -5.01 15.50
N ALA A 347 -2.07 -3.78 14.98
CA ALA A 347 -2.87 -2.71 15.57
C ALA A 347 -4.36 -3.08 15.68
N PHE A 348 -4.87 -3.92 14.78
CA PHE A 348 -6.24 -4.45 14.83
C PHE A 348 -6.43 -5.44 15.97
N ALA A 349 -5.45 -6.32 16.21
CA ALA A 349 -5.48 -7.25 17.33
C ALA A 349 -5.41 -6.50 18.67
N ALA A 350 -4.60 -5.45 18.76
CA ALA A 350 -4.52 -4.59 19.93
C ALA A 350 -5.85 -3.86 20.19
N ALA A 351 -6.46 -3.26 19.17
CA ALA A 351 -7.74 -2.58 19.29
C ALA A 351 -8.89 -3.52 19.69
N GLU A 352 -8.89 -4.76 19.18
CA GLU A 352 -9.88 -5.78 19.56
C GLU A 352 -9.69 -6.26 21.01
N ALA A 353 -8.45 -6.44 21.46
CA ALA A 353 -8.14 -6.79 22.85
C ALA A 353 -8.60 -5.69 23.83
N GLU A 354 -8.42 -4.42 23.48
CA GLU A 354 -8.92 -3.28 24.28
C GLU A 354 -10.46 -3.29 24.38
N LYS A 355 -11.16 -3.54 23.26
CA LYS A 355 -12.63 -3.65 23.24
C LYS A 355 -13.15 -4.80 24.11
N ARG A 356 -12.42 -5.91 24.17
CA ARG A 356 -12.73 -7.08 25.01
C ARG A 356 -12.34 -6.88 26.49
N GLY A 357 -11.78 -5.72 26.86
CA GLY A 357 -11.37 -5.42 28.24
C GLY A 357 -10.04 -6.07 28.66
N ASN A 358 -9.35 -6.77 27.75
CA ASN A 358 -8.06 -7.38 27.99
C ASN A 358 -6.93 -6.41 27.64
N ARG A 359 -6.68 -5.42 28.51
CA ARG A 359 -5.52 -4.54 28.38
C ARG A 359 -4.23 -5.34 28.63
N PRO A 360 -3.28 -5.42 27.68
CA PRO A 360 -1.96 -5.96 27.94
C PRO A 360 -1.13 -4.88 28.63
N GLY A 361 -1.25 -4.86 29.94
CA GLY A 361 -0.65 -3.86 30.82
C GLY A 361 -1.58 -3.72 32.00
N GLY A 362 -1.11 -4.05 33.19
CA GLY A 362 -1.91 -4.06 34.42
C GLY A 362 -2.73 -2.78 34.59
N ALA A 363 -3.75 -2.87 35.46
CA ALA A 363 -4.67 -1.79 35.79
C ALA A 363 -3.99 -0.41 35.75
N PRO A 364 -4.64 0.63 35.21
CA PRO A 364 -4.05 1.97 35.16
C PRO A 364 -3.54 2.30 36.56
N LEU A 365 -2.24 2.59 36.66
CA LEU A 365 -1.62 3.00 37.90
C LEU A 365 -2.44 4.21 38.40
N SER A 366 -3.26 3.97 39.42
CA SER A 366 -4.12 4.96 40.04
C SER A 366 -3.71 5.04 41.50
N GLY A 367 -3.26 6.23 41.88
CA GLY A 367 -2.71 6.51 43.20
C GLY A 367 -2.39 8.00 43.26
N THR A 368 -2.60 8.60 44.42
CA THR A 368 -2.51 10.04 44.70
C THR A 368 -1.11 10.66 44.52
N GLY A 369 -0.14 9.90 43.98
CA GLY A 369 1.25 10.32 43.77
C GLY A 369 1.80 10.19 42.35
N ILE A 370 0.99 9.81 41.35
CA ILE A 370 1.48 9.66 39.96
C ILE A 370 1.31 11.00 39.25
N ARG A 371 2.41 11.73 39.06
CA ARG A 371 2.45 12.93 38.21
C ARG A 371 2.91 12.53 36.80
N PRO A 372 2.20 12.97 35.74
CA PRO A 372 2.71 12.88 34.38
C PRO A 372 4.04 13.65 34.31
N VAL A 373 5.05 13.05 33.67
CA VAL A 373 6.31 13.73 33.39
C VAL A 373 6.02 14.78 32.30
N PRO A 374 6.16 16.09 32.57
CA PRO A 374 6.07 17.10 31.53
C PRO A 374 7.37 17.05 30.74
N PHE A 375 7.28 16.85 29.44
CA PHE A 375 8.35 17.23 28.52
C PHE A 375 7.87 18.49 27.81
N ASP A 376 8.52 19.60 28.13
CA ASP A 376 8.40 20.89 27.47
C ASP A 376 8.79 20.81 25.98
#